data_AF-A0A494YX19-F1
#
_entry.id   AF-A0A494YX19-F1
#
_cell.length_a   1.000
_cell.length_b   1.000
_cell.length_c   1.000
_cell.angle_alpha   90.00
_cell.angle_beta   90.00
_cell.angle_gamma   90.00
#
_symmetry.space_group_name_H-M   'P 1'
#
loop_
_entity.id
_entity.type
_entity.pdbx_description
1 polymer ?
#
loop_
_entity_poly.entity_id
_entity_poly.type
_entity_poly.pdbx_seq_one_letter_code
_entity_poly.pdbx_strand_id
1 'polypeptide(L)'
;MLKIKNIEFIKTVYDESLSHNIFSIANIQFSNYPPINGALLYWKKNSSRSEFTAEGDYKFFYDMANITYYASVKFPKNVKLTRDQKQELAYILLDERGSIGTYSLKTHPNRKRRFKPKQSLEKLNFPKDFDVTSIPSYVGPIIDDLDMKDILEANPHFTKKFVHDYCFWRYNLVKLHPNEFEAYLDYVDFSYVCYACDLLTENYLIDHLDQIDVSSLQYNYPVLSRLSASFKRYIIEELRRQKVKMNQHFEDEIDLFIEDDTYFSEYSTIHLLDDEVPEEEEEILEFQFFEFDRGLYKWPGSEHMVKGIPSLACQIYDEMGYKKRSNKEMDAIFKGYSDKQVELISAIFEPHWLHRYRDALDWNIVCQYNEHLTDEFLNAHLQYVDFEALGNNLWCELSESFIEKHINQFNHNKPVPIIIRHLTEQLYLNHKDTIKVDSDLLYQYYDSIGNEEYEKLQNLLSE
;
A
#
# COMPACT_ATOMS: atom_id res chain seq x y z
N MET A 1 -27.49 -6.26 -12.48
CA MET A 1 -27.03 -6.42 -11.09
C MET A 1 -28.02 -7.25 -10.28
N LEU A 2 -27.56 -8.31 -9.62
CA LEU A 2 -28.38 -9.13 -8.74
C LEU A 2 -28.70 -8.33 -7.46
N LYS A 3 -29.95 -8.40 -6.97
CA LYS A 3 -30.38 -7.73 -5.74
C LYS A 3 -30.59 -8.79 -4.67
N ILE A 4 -29.56 -9.02 -3.85
CA ILE A 4 -29.58 -10.00 -2.77
C ILE A 4 -30.48 -9.48 -1.64
N LYS A 5 -31.44 -10.31 -1.22
CA LYS A 5 -32.34 -10.02 -0.10
C LYS A 5 -31.82 -10.63 1.20
N ASN A 6 -31.31 -11.86 1.12
CA ASN A 6 -30.79 -12.59 2.26
C ASN A 6 -29.84 -13.70 1.79
N ILE A 7 -28.81 -13.99 2.57
CA ILE A 7 -27.93 -15.14 2.40
C ILE A 7 -27.97 -15.96 3.70
N GLU A 8 -28.28 -17.24 3.58
CA GLU A 8 -28.27 -18.19 4.69
C GLU A 8 -27.12 -19.19 4.48
N PHE A 9 -26.16 -19.21 5.41
CA PHE A 9 -25.05 -20.14 5.37
C PHE A 9 -25.36 -21.40 6.19
N ILE A 10 -25.27 -22.57 5.55
CA ILE A 10 -25.37 -23.89 6.17
C ILE A 10 -23.94 -24.41 6.42
N LYS A 11 -23.65 -24.78 7.68
CA LYS A 11 -22.37 -25.37 8.10
C LYS A 11 -22.25 -26.80 7.54
N THR A 12 -21.20 -27.09 6.79
CA THR A 12 -20.82 -28.46 6.42
C THR A 12 -19.76 -29.00 7.35
N VAL A 13 -19.96 -30.25 7.79
CA VAL A 13 -18.95 -31.04 8.51
C VAL A 13 -17.90 -31.48 7.50
N TYR A 14 -16.62 -31.32 7.84
CA TYR A 14 -15.51 -31.81 7.02
C TYR A 14 -15.64 -33.31 6.81
N ASP A 15 -15.64 -33.72 5.54
CA ASP A 15 -15.55 -35.12 5.15
C ASP A 15 -14.21 -35.29 4.42
N GLU A 16 -13.25 -35.94 5.09
CA GLU A 16 -11.91 -36.23 4.54
C GLU A 16 -11.95 -37.10 3.27
N SER A 17 -13.11 -37.67 2.91
CA SER A 17 -13.30 -38.42 1.67
C SER A 17 -13.64 -37.54 0.45
N LEU A 18 -13.91 -36.24 0.62
CA LEU A 18 -14.23 -35.33 -0.47
C LEU A 18 -12.98 -34.64 -1.03
N SER A 19 -12.80 -34.69 -2.35
CA SER A 19 -11.68 -34.07 -3.09
C SER A 19 -11.65 -32.54 -3.07
N HIS A 20 -12.65 -31.91 -2.45
CA HIS A 20 -12.81 -30.46 -2.29
C HIS A 20 -13.07 -30.18 -0.82
N ASN A 21 -12.28 -29.28 -0.21
CA ASN A 21 -12.45 -28.88 1.18
C ASN A 21 -13.59 -27.85 1.27
N ILE A 22 -14.82 -28.36 1.28
CA ILE A 22 -16.05 -27.54 1.38
C ILE A 22 -16.16 -27.02 2.81
N PHE A 23 -16.08 -25.70 2.97
CA PHE A 23 -16.13 -25.06 4.29
C PHE A 23 -17.47 -24.37 4.58
N SER A 24 -18.32 -24.17 3.57
CA SER A 24 -19.67 -23.65 3.76
C SER A 24 -20.58 -23.98 2.59
N ILE A 25 -21.89 -24.01 2.86
CA ILE A 25 -22.93 -24.00 1.83
C ILE A 25 -23.72 -22.70 2.00
N ALA A 26 -24.11 -22.04 0.90
CA ALA A 26 -24.95 -20.85 0.92
C ALA A 26 -26.28 -21.08 0.18
N ASN A 27 -27.36 -20.66 0.82
CA ASN A 27 -28.67 -20.48 0.22
C ASN A 27 -28.94 -18.98 0.07
N ILE A 28 -29.25 -18.54 -1.15
CA ILE A 28 -29.26 -17.13 -1.51
C ILE A 28 -30.65 -16.77 -2.00
N GLN A 29 -31.27 -15.79 -1.36
CA GLN A 29 -32.54 -15.23 -1.76
C GLN A 29 -32.31 -13.89 -2.45
N PHE A 30 -32.86 -13.72 -3.65
CA PHE A 30 -32.80 -12.48 -4.40
C PHE A 30 -34.18 -11.83 -4.49
N SER A 31 -34.23 -10.51 -4.67
CA SER A 31 -35.47 -9.80 -4.99
C SER A 31 -35.79 -9.80 -6.49
N ASN A 32 -34.82 -10.14 -7.35
CA ASN A 32 -34.93 -10.06 -8.80
C ASN A 32 -34.40 -11.31 -9.54
N TYR A 33 -34.19 -12.42 -8.83
CA TYR A 33 -33.71 -13.69 -9.39
C TYR A 33 -34.27 -14.88 -8.57
N PRO A 34 -34.44 -16.08 -9.15
CA PRO A 34 -34.81 -17.27 -8.38
C PRO A 34 -33.78 -17.58 -7.27
N PRO A 35 -34.21 -18.13 -6.13
CA PRO A 35 -33.28 -18.47 -5.06
C PRO A 35 -32.26 -19.53 -5.53
N ILE A 36 -31.03 -19.39 -5.08
CA ILE A 36 -29.97 -20.37 -5.32
C ILE A 36 -29.76 -21.13 -4.02
N ASN A 37 -30.10 -22.41 -4.00
CA ASN A 37 -29.93 -23.25 -2.81
C ASN A 37 -28.74 -24.19 -3.03
N GLY A 38 -27.81 -24.23 -2.08
CA GLY A 38 -26.70 -25.18 -2.12
C GLY A 38 -25.46 -24.70 -2.89
N ALA A 39 -25.17 -23.40 -2.93
CA ALA A 39 -23.89 -22.92 -3.45
C ALA A 39 -22.76 -23.37 -2.52
N LEU A 40 -21.79 -24.14 -3.04
CA LEU A 40 -20.75 -24.75 -2.23
C LEU A 40 -19.52 -23.85 -2.23
N LEU A 41 -19.13 -23.35 -1.06
CA LEU A 41 -17.89 -22.60 -0.86
C LEU A 41 -16.80 -23.59 -0.47
N TYR A 42 -15.72 -23.61 -1.26
CA TYR A 42 -14.62 -24.56 -1.07
C TYR A 42 -13.28 -23.89 -1.33
N TRP A 43 -12.21 -24.51 -0.81
CA TRP A 43 -10.85 -24.18 -1.18
C TRP A 43 -10.10 -25.40 -1.70
N LYS A 44 -9.04 -25.14 -2.47
CA LYS A 44 -8.20 -26.20 -3.04
C LYS A 44 -6.79 -25.71 -3.31
N LYS A 45 -5.82 -26.63 -3.28
CA LYS A 45 -4.47 -26.37 -3.82
C LYS A 45 -4.58 -26.11 -5.32
N ASN A 46 -3.95 -25.03 -5.77
CA ASN A 46 -3.92 -24.68 -7.17
C ASN A 46 -3.04 -25.66 -7.93
N SER A 47 -3.56 -26.17 -9.04
CA SER A 47 -2.88 -27.10 -9.94
C SER A 47 -2.73 -26.54 -11.35
N SER A 48 -3.22 -25.32 -11.61
CA SER A 48 -3.17 -24.70 -12.95
C SER A 48 -3.13 -23.17 -12.86
N ARG A 49 -2.46 -22.54 -13.82
CA ARG A 49 -2.42 -21.07 -13.95
C ARG A 49 -3.73 -20.43 -14.45
N SER A 50 -4.68 -21.24 -14.95
CA SER A 50 -6.01 -20.74 -15.35
C SER A 50 -6.77 -20.12 -14.18
N GLU A 51 -7.43 -18.98 -14.43
CA GLU A 51 -8.33 -18.27 -13.52
C GLU A 51 -9.58 -19.08 -13.13
N PHE A 52 -9.92 -20.11 -13.91
CA PHE A 52 -11.10 -20.94 -13.69
C PHE A 52 -10.71 -22.38 -13.41
N THR A 53 -11.54 -23.08 -12.63
CA THR A 53 -11.42 -24.53 -12.48
C THR A 53 -11.87 -25.23 -13.77
N ALA A 54 -11.54 -26.51 -13.93
CA ALA A 54 -12.04 -27.32 -15.04
C ALA A 54 -13.58 -27.42 -15.07
N GLU A 55 -14.24 -27.13 -13.94
CA GLU A 55 -15.70 -27.11 -13.79
C GLU A 55 -16.30 -25.72 -14.09
N GLY A 56 -15.46 -24.70 -14.35
CA GLY A 56 -15.88 -23.35 -14.70
C GLY A 56 -16.10 -22.41 -13.52
N ASP A 57 -15.67 -22.76 -12.31
CA ASP A 57 -15.74 -21.89 -11.14
C ASP A 57 -14.56 -20.91 -11.11
N TYR A 58 -14.80 -19.66 -10.74
CA TYR A 58 -13.73 -18.64 -10.65
C TYR A 58 -12.84 -18.87 -9.43
N LYS A 59 -11.52 -18.75 -9.58
CA LYS A 59 -10.56 -18.90 -8.49
C LYS A 59 -10.25 -17.55 -7.86
N PHE A 60 -10.45 -17.45 -6.55
CA PHE A 60 -10.01 -16.34 -5.72
C PHE A 60 -8.77 -16.78 -4.96
N PHE A 61 -7.60 -16.22 -5.32
CA PHE A 61 -6.36 -16.55 -4.65
C PHE A 61 -6.26 -15.81 -3.32
N TYR A 62 -5.76 -16.50 -2.29
CA TYR A 62 -5.53 -15.92 -0.97
C TYR A 62 -4.36 -14.94 -0.98
N ASP A 63 -3.39 -15.21 -1.83
CA ASP A 63 -2.22 -14.39 -2.11
C ASP A 63 -2.02 -14.37 -3.63
N MET A 64 -1.99 -13.18 -4.22
CA MET A 64 -1.79 -13.00 -5.66
C MET A 64 -0.33 -13.21 -6.07
N ALA A 65 0.63 -12.98 -5.17
CA ALA A 65 2.05 -13.31 -5.36
C ALA A 65 2.30 -14.82 -5.15
N ASN A 66 1.50 -15.48 -4.30
CA ASN A 66 1.59 -16.91 -4.03
C ASN A 66 0.29 -17.66 -4.33
N ILE A 67 0.09 -17.99 -5.61
CA ILE A 67 -1.10 -18.68 -6.13
C ILE A 67 -1.24 -20.16 -5.74
N THR A 68 -0.62 -20.61 -4.64
CA THR A 68 -0.61 -22.03 -4.22
C THR A 68 -2.00 -22.52 -3.82
N TYR A 69 -2.85 -21.66 -3.27
CA TYR A 69 -4.21 -22.02 -2.83
C TYR A 69 -5.24 -21.02 -3.33
N TYR A 70 -6.43 -21.49 -3.65
CA TYR A 70 -7.56 -20.65 -4.02
C TYR A 70 -8.83 -21.06 -3.29
N ALA A 71 -9.70 -20.09 -3.05
CA ALA A 71 -11.10 -20.27 -2.71
C ALA A 71 -11.97 -20.14 -3.97
N SER A 72 -13.11 -20.82 -3.98
CA SER A 72 -14.07 -20.73 -5.07
C SER A 72 -15.48 -21.09 -4.61
N VAL A 73 -16.47 -20.80 -5.45
CA VAL A 73 -17.88 -21.14 -5.21
C VAL A 73 -18.41 -21.96 -6.36
N LYS A 74 -18.81 -23.20 -6.06
CA LYS A 74 -19.48 -24.08 -7.00
C LYS A 74 -20.98 -23.87 -6.91
N PHE A 75 -21.54 -23.28 -7.96
CA PHE A 75 -22.98 -23.08 -8.05
C PHE A 75 -23.69 -24.36 -8.54
N PRO A 76 -24.93 -24.63 -8.08
CA PRO A 76 -25.74 -25.72 -8.60
C PRO A 76 -25.92 -25.65 -10.12
N LYS A 77 -25.93 -26.81 -10.80
CA LYS A 77 -25.96 -26.89 -12.28
C LYS A 77 -27.17 -26.22 -12.93
N ASN A 78 -28.27 -26.06 -12.20
CA ASN A 78 -29.51 -25.43 -12.66
C ASN A 78 -29.49 -23.89 -12.61
N VAL A 79 -28.42 -23.27 -12.09
CA VAL A 79 -28.28 -21.81 -12.00
C VAL A 79 -27.95 -21.21 -13.37
N LYS A 80 -28.82 -20.32 -13.85
CA LYS A 80 -28.72 -19.61 -15.15
C LYS A 80 -28.07 -18.23 -15.02
N LEU A 81 -27.06 -18.08 -14.17
CA LEU A 81 -26.28 -16.84 -14.06
C LEU A 81 -25.23 -16.79 -15.16
N THR A 82 -24.94 -15.58 -15.67
CA THR A 82 -23.79 -15.35 -16.56
C THR A 82 -22.47 -15.60 -15.81
N ARG A 83 -21.37 -15.71 -16.55
CA ARG A 83 -20.03 -15.90 -15.97
C ARG A 83 -19.69 -14.77 -14.99
N ASP A 84 -19.88 -13.53 -15.42
CA ASP A 84 -19.59 -12.34 -14.61
C ASP A 84 -20.48 -12.27 -13.36
N GLN A 85 -21.77 -12.62 -13.50
CA GLN A 85 -22.68 -12.69 -12.35
C GLN A 85 -22.30 -13.79 -11.35
N LYS A 86 -21.79 -14.93 -11.83
CA LYS A 86 -21.28 -15.99 -10.96
C LYS A 86 -20.02 -15.56 -10.24
N GLN A 87 -19.11 -14.86 -10.92
CA GLN A 87 -17.89 -14.33 -10.34
C GLN A 87 -18.21 -13.26 -9.28
N GLU A 88 -19.04 -12.27 -9.60
CA GLU A 88 -19.47 -11.22 -8.67
C GLU A 88 -20.16 -11.82 -7.43
N LEU A 89 -21.08 -12.78 -7.63
CA LEU A 89 -21.76 -13.44 -6.53
C LEU A 89 -20.81 -14.33 -5.72
N ALA A 90 -19.88 -15.03 -6.36
CA ALA A 90 -18.87 -15.83 -5.67
C ALA A 90 -17.97 -14.96 -4.79
N TYR A 91 -17.56 -13.79 -5.29
CA TYR A 91 -16.82 -12.80 -4.50
C TYR A 91 -17.61 -12.38 -3.26
N ILE A 92 -18.88 -11.99 -3.41
CA ILE A 92 -19.73 -11.59 -2.26
C ILE A 92 -19.86 -12.71 -1.23
N LEU A 93 -20.10 -13.95 -1.66
CA LEU A 93 -20.27 -15.08 -0.75
C LEU A 93 -18.96 -15.44 -0.02
N LEU A 94 -17.84 -15.37 -0.72
CA LEU A 94 -16.52 -15.61 -0.16
C LEU A 94 -16.07 -14.46 0.73
N ASP A 95 -16.48 -13.22 0.47
CA ASP A 95 -16.23 -12.07 1.35
C ASP A 95 -17.04 -12.19 2.63
N GLU A 96 -18.36 -12.44 2.54
CA GLU A 96 -19.22 -12.62 3.71
C GLU A 96 -18.82 -13.83 4.57
N ARG A 97 -18.30 -14.91 3.95
CA ARG A 97 -17.89 -16.12 4.66
C ARG A 97 -16.40 -16.21 4.98
N GLY A 98 -15.56 -15.44 4.28
CA GLY A 98 -14.10 -15.58 4.14
C GLY A 98 -13.28 -15.46 5.42
N SER A 99 -13.93 -15.13 6.53
CA SER A 99 -13.41 -15.21 7.91
C SER A 99 -13.05 -16.64 8.43
N ILE A 100 -12.90 -17.66 7.57
CA ILE A 100 -12.42 -18.99 7.97
C ILE A 100 -10.98 -19.20 7.46
N GLY A 101 -10.04 -18.98 8.35
CA GLY A 101 -8.59 -19.20 8.18
C GLY A 101 -7.84 -18.46 9.28
N THR A 102 -6.73 -19.00 9.78
CA THR A 102 -5.87 -18.25 10.69
C THR A 102 -5.06 -17.23 9.89
N TYR A 103 -5.18 -15.96 10.23
CA TYR A 103 -4.22 -14.96 9.79
C TYR A 103 -3.21 -14.70 10.91
N SER A 104 -1.94 -14.79 10.56
CA SER A 104 -0.84 -14.19 11.32
C SER A 104 -0.49 -12.91 10.57
N LEU A 105 -0.97 -11.77 11.06
CA LEU A 105 -0.43 -10.49 10.62
C LEU A 105 0.96 -10.34 11.23
N LYS A 106 1.91 -9.73 10.52
CA LYS A 106 3.13 -9.22 11.15
C LYS A 106 2.68 -8.24 12.22
N THR A 107 2.59 -8.68 13.48
CA THR A 107 2.29 -7.76 14.57
C THR A 107 3.49 -6.86 14.72
N HIS A 108 3.33 -5.59 14.34
CA HIS A 108 4.36 -4.59 14.51
C HIS A 108 4.90 -4.65 15.96
N PRO A 109 6.22 -4.61 16.21
CA PRO A 109 6.77 -4.65 17.56
C PRO A 109 6.16 -3.58 18.49
N ASN A 110 5.75 -2.44 17.92
CA ASN A 110 5.05 -1.38 18.67
C ASN A 110 3.67 -1.79 19.20
N ARG A 111 2.99 -2.81 18.64
CA ARG A 111 1.77 -3.37 19.28
C ARG A 111 2.06 -4.10 20.59
N LYS A 112 3.30 -4.56 20.84
CA LYS A 112 3.71 -5.04 22.17
C LYS A 112 3.88 -3.89 23.17
N ARG A 113 4.00 -2.61 22.72
CA ARG A 113 4.18 -1.47 23.62
C ARG A 113 2.87 -1.12 24.32
N ARG A 114 2.89 -1.17 25.65
CA ARG A 114 1.75 -0.86 26.54
C ARG A 114 1.44 0.65 26.64
N PHE A 115 1.81 1.47 25.66
CA PHE A 115 1.50 2.89 25.70
C PHE A 115 0.00 3.08 25.51
N LYS A 116 -0.65 3.81 26.42
CA LYS A 116 -2.09 4.09 26.39
C LYS A 116 -2.27 5.61 26.22
N PRO A 117 -2.36 6.11 24.97
CA PRO A 117 -2.34 7.55 24.67
C PRO A 117 -3.34 8.35 25.50
N LYS A 118 -4.60 7.90 25.55
CA LYS A 118 -5.67 8.54 26.34
C LYS A 118 -5.34 8.66 27.83
N GLN A 119 -4.94 7.56 28.46
CA GLN A 119 -4.65 7.55 29.91
C GLN A 119 -3.42 8.39 30.26
N SER A 120 -2.45 8.46 29.35
CA SER A 120 -1.26 9.28 29.53
C SER A 120 -1.55 10.76 29.28
N LEU A 121 -2.39 11.07 28.29
CA LEU A 121 -2.85 12.43 27.97
C LEU A 121 -3.64 13.05 29.13
N GLU A 122 -4.55 12.27 29.74
CA GLU A 122 -5.34 12.69 30.91
C GLU A 122 -4.48 13.05 32.14
N LYS A 123 -3.22 12.60 32.19
CA LYS A 123 -2.27 12.94 33.27
C LYS A 123 -1.50 14.24 33.01
N LEU A 124 -1.52 14.74 31.77
CA LEU A 124 -0.86 15.99 31.42
C LEU A 124 -1.69 17.17 31.92
N ASN A 125 -1.04 18.07 32.67
CA ASN A 125 -1.65 19.30 33.14
C ASN A 125 -1.39 20.40 32.12
N PHE A 126 -2.24 20.50 31.10
CA PHE A 126 -2.11 21.51 30.05
C PHE A 126 -2.24 22.93 30.62
N PRO A 127 -1.29 23.83 30.31
CA PRO A 127 -1.45 25.27 30.51
C PRO A 127 -2.69 25.79 29.75
N LYS A 128 -3.35 26.84 30.28
CA LYS A 128 -4.59 27.37 29.69
C LYS A 128 -4.42 27.88 28.26
N ASP A 129 -3.24 28.43 27.96
CA ASP A 129 -2.91 29.02 26.68
C ASP A 129 -1.92 28.12 25.91
N PHE A 130 -1.99 26.80 26.14
CA PHE A 130 -1.14 25.84 25.44
C PHE A 130 -1.52 25.77 23.96
N ASP A 131 -0.50 25.96 23.12
CA ASP A 131 -0.56 25.74 21.68
C ASP A 131 0.32 24.54 21.33
N VAL A 132 -0.15 23.63 20.49
CA VAL A 132 0.61 22.46 20.06
C VAL A 132 1.92 22.85 19.36
N THR A 133 1.96 24.02 18.72
CA THR A 133 3.14 24.57 18.02
C THR A 133 4.13 25.29 18.93
N SER A 134 3.80 25.47 20.23
CA SER A 134 4.63 26.20 21.20
C SER A 134 5.98 25.53 21.51
N ILE A 135 6.12 24.25 21.18
CA ILE A 135 7.34 23.46 21.34
C ILE A 135 7.79 22.97 19.96
N PRO A 136 8.98 23.38 19.47
CA PRO A 136 9.44 23.07 18.12
C PRO A 136 9.42 21.57 17.77
N SER A 137 9.25 21.28 16.48
CA SER A 137 9.16 19.91 15.96
C SER A 137 10.45 19.10 16.12
N TYR A 138 11.62 19.75 16.05
CA TYR A 138 12.91 19.07 16.23
C TYR A 138 13.19 18.63 17.67
N VAL A 139 12.43 19.14 18.66
CA VAL A 139 12.68 18.84 20.08
C VAL A 139 12.14 17.44 20.43
N GLY A 140 13.05 16.53 20.77
CA GLY A 140 12.73 15.16 21.15
C GLY A 140 12.29 14.99 22.62
N PRO A 141 12.21 13.74 23.10
CA PRO A 141 11.93 13.43 24.51
C PRO A 141 13.13 13.76 25.44
N ILE A 142 14.35 13.75 24.89
CA ILE A 142 15.57 14.21 25.56
C ILE A 142 15.78 15.65 25.10
N ILE A 143 15.63 16.59 26.03
CA ILE A 143 15.67 18.03 25.77
C ILE A 143 16.94 18.57 26.42
N ASP A 144 17.75 19.30 25.66
CA ASP A 144 18.94 19.93 26.20
C ASP A 144 18.58 21.19 27.02
N ASP A 145 19.56 21.72 27.76
CA ASP A 145 19.34 22.88 28.62
C ASP A 145 19.08 24.17 27.82
N LEU A 146 19.55 24.27 26.57
CA LEU A 146 19.37 25.45 25.71
C LEU A 146 17.94 25.48 25.18
N ASP A 147 17.48 24.41 24.55
CA ASP A 147 16.10 24.26 24.07
C ASP A 147 15.10 24.43 25.21
N MET A 148 15.35 23.79 26.36
CA MET A 148 14.47 23.95 27.53
C MET A 148 14.40 25.40 28.00
N LYS A 149 15.52 26.12 27.98
CA LYS A 149 15.55 27.53 28.36
C LYS A 149 14.77 28.37 27.35
N ASP A 150 15.01 28.19 26.06
CA ASP A 150 14.37 28.96 25.00
C ASP A 150 12.84 28.73 24.98
N ILE A 151 12.39 27.48 25.19
CA ILE A 151 10.97 27.13 25.30
C ILE A 151 10.32 27.87 26.48
N LEU A 152 10.98 27.93 27.64
CA LEU A 152 10.44 28.58 28.83
C LEU A 152 10.50 30.11 28.75
N GLU A 153 11.49 30.67 28.04
CA GLU A 153 11.56 32.10 27.76
C GLU A 153 10.44 32.53 26.81
N ALA A 154 10.17 31.73 25.77
CA ALA A 154 9.06 31.96 24.85
C ALA A 154 7.69 31.69 25.49
N ASN A 155 7.60 30.75 26.44
CA ASN A 155 6.37 30.34 27.10
C ASN A 155 6.51 30.36 28.64
N PRO A 156 6.48 31.56 29.29
CA PRO A 156 6.73 31.70 30.73
C PRO A 156 5.73 30.96 31.65
N HIS A 157 4.59 30.54 31.11
CA HIS A 157 3.56 29.80 31.84
C HIS A 157 3.81 28.29 31.87
N PHE A 158 4.80 27.80 31.12
CA PHE A 158 5.15 26.39 31.10
C PHE A 158 6.04 26.04 32.30
N THR A 159 5.92 24.80 32.76
CA THR A 159 6.85 24.26 33.75
C THR A 159 7.79 23.30 33.06
N LYS A 160 9.05 23.21 33.51
CA LYS A 160 10.02 22.21 33.02
C LYS A 160 9.42 20.80 33.00
N LYS A 161 8.68 20.46 34.05
CA LYS A 161 8.00 19.17 34.19
C LYS A 161 6.97 18.95 33.08
N PHE A 162 6.10 19.92 32.83
CA PHE A 162 5.11 19.83 31.75
C PHE A 162 5.77 19.62 30.39
N VAL A 163 6.81 20.41 30.07
CA VAL A 163 7.53 20.30 28.79
C VAL A 163 8.11 18.89 28.62
N HIS A 164 8.80 18.35 29.63
CA HIS A 164 9.30 16.97 29.58
C HIS A 164 8.18 15.93 29.41
N ASP A 165 7.12 16.01 30.23
CA ASP A 165 6.02 15.04 30.22
C ASP A 165 5.28 15.07 28.86
N TYR A 166 5.06 16.25 28.29
CA TYR A 166 4.44 16.43 26.97
C TYR A 166 5.35 15.96 25.84
N CYS A 167 6.63 16.33 25.82
CA CYS A 167 7.58 15.85 24.80
C CYS A 167 7.72 14.33 24.82
N PHE A 168 7.75 13.72 26.00
CA PHE A 168 7.72 12.26 26.14
C PHE A 168 6.40 11.66 25.64
N TRP A 169 5.26 12.30 25.92
CA TRP A 169 3.96 11.84 25.44
C TRP A 169 3.86 11.89 23.90
N ARG A 170 4.16 13.03 23.27
CA ARG A 170 4.10 13.16 21.81
C ARG A 170 5.08 12.22 21.10
N TYR A 171 6.27 12.02 21.67
CA TYR A 171 7.26 11.07 21.14
C TYR A 171 6.74 9.63 21.13
N ASN A 172 6.06 9.19 22.20
CA ASN A 172 5.49 7.84 22.22
C ASN A 172 4.23 7.73 21.36
N LEU A 173 3.48 8.83 21.19
CA LEU A 173 2.31 8.89 20.32
C LEU A 173 2.69 8.65 18.85
N VAL A 174 3.67 9.38 18.32
CA VAL A 174 4.07 9.30 16.90
C VAL A 174 4.75 7.98 16.51
N LYS A 175 5.11 7.15 17.51
CA LYS A 175 5.57 5.77 17.29
C LYS A 175 4.43 4.76 17.10
N LEU A 176 3.19 5.17 17.38
CA LEU A 176 2.03 4.36 17.03
C LEU A 176 1.76 4.47 15.53
N HIS A 177 0.99 3.54 15.00
CA HIS A 177 0.56 3.66 13.61
C HIS A 177 -0.36 4.88 13.43
N PRO A 178 -0.36 5.57 12.28
CA PRO A 178 -1.21 6.75 12.05
C PRO A 178 -2.69 6.57 12.43
N ASN A 179 -3.28 5.43 12.03
CA ASN A 179 -4.65 5.06 12.42
C ASN A 179 -4.91 5.01 13.95
N GLU A 180 -3.88 4.82 14.78
CA GLU A 180 -4.01 4.76 16.24
C GLU A 180 -3.87 6.13 16.91
N PHE A 181 -3.04 7.02 16.35
CA PHE A 181 -2.85 8.36 16.90
C PHE A 181 -3.77 9.43 16.30
N GLU A 182 -4.47 9.14 15.19
CA GLU A 182 -5.39 10.05 14.49
C GLU A 182 -6.32 10.83 15.43
N ALA A 183 -6.90 10.14 16.42
CA ALA A 183 -7.84 10.73 17.38
C ALA A 183 -7.21 11.75 18.34
N TYR A 184 -5.88 11.95 18.27
CA TYR A 184 -5.11 12.82 19.14
C TYR A 184 -4.36 13.92 18.38
N LEU A 185 -4.61 14.09 17.06
CA LEU A 185 -3.97 15.13 16.25
C LEU A 185 -4.19 16.55 16.81
N ASP A 186 -5.34 16.80 17.46
CA ASP A 186 -5.62 18.08 18.14
C ASP A 186 -4.64 18.42 19.29
N TYR A 187 -3.83 17.45 19.75
CA TYR A 187 -2.90 17.58 20.86
C TYR A 187 -1.43 17.47 20.43
N VAL A 188 -1.14 17.38 19.13
CA VAL A 188 0.23 17.29 18.61
C VAL A 188 0.37 18.14 17.36
N ASP A 189 1.46 18.87 17.26
CA ASP A 189 1.78 19.63 16.05
C ASP A 189 2.08 18.67 14.91
N PHE A 190 1.42 18.86 13.75
CA PHE A 190 1.61 18.01 12.58
C PHE A 190 3.04 18.12 12.04
N SER A 191 3.74 19.25 12.25
CA SER A 191 5.18 19.36 11.96
C SER A 191 6.01 18.34 12.74
N TYR A 192 5.65 18.06 14.00
CA TYR A 192 6.30 17.01 14.80
C TYR A 192 5.99 15.62 14.25
N VAL A 193 4.76 15.39 13.78
CA VAL A 193 4.37 14.13 13.12
C VAL A 193 5.22 13.93 11.85
N CYS A 194 5.29 14.94 10.98
CA CYS A 194 6.13 14.92 9.78
C CYS A 194 7.62 14.67 10.09
N TYR A 195 8.13 15.24 11.18
CA TYR A 195 9.52 15.08 11.59
C TYR A 195 9.84 13.68 12.15
N ALA A 196 8.98 13.16 13.03
CA ALA A 196 9.34 12.05 13.93
C ALA A 196 8.58 10.73 13.68
N CYS A 197 7.46 10.74 12.94
CA CYS A 197 6.71 9.52 12.65
C CYS A 197 7.32 8.80 11.45
N ASP A 198 8.02 7.70 11.71
CA ASP A 198 8.64 6.83 10.70
C ASP A 198 7.63 5.90 9.99
N LEU A 199 6.37 5.89 10.43
CA LEU A 199 5.30 5.03 9.89
C LEU A 199 4.33 5.79 8.95
N LEU A 200 4.64 7.04 8.59
CA LEU A 200 3.81 7.78 7.65
C LEU A 200 3.86 7.10 6.27
N THR A 201 2.69 6.80 5.75
CA THR A 201 2.51 6.34 4.37
C THR A 201 2.22 7.52 3.47
N GLU A 202 2.55 7.40 2.18
CA GLU A 202 2.24 8.46 1.22
C GLU A 202 0.73 8.73 1.11
N ASN A 203 -0.10 7.68 1.17
CA ASN A 203 -1.56 7.84 1.25
C ASN A 203 -1.99 8.72 2.44
N TYR A 204 -1.42 8.47 3.63
CA TYR A 204 -1.74 9.25 4.83
C TYR A 204 -1.33 10.71 4.70
N LEU A 205 -0.16 10.96 4.09
CA LEU A 205 0.31 12.30 3.77
C LEU A 205 -0.64 13.00 2.80
N ILE A 206 -1.05 12.34 1.72
CA ILE A 206 -1.98 12.92 0.74
C ILE A 206 -3.33 13.23 1.38
N ASP A 207 -3.85 12.37 2.26
CA ASP A 207 -5.11 12.64 2.98
C ASP A 207 -5.05 13.90 3.85
N HIS A 208 -3.87 14.26 4.34
CA HIS A 208 -3.60 15.40 5.23
C HIS A 208 -2.74 16.48 4.55
N LEU A 209 -2.80 16.60 3.22
CA LEU A 209 -1.91 17.45 2.44
C LEU A 209 -1.89 18.92 2.91
N ASP A 210 -3.00 19.41 3.45
CA ASP A 210 -3.19 20.76 3.99
C ASP A 210 -2.46 21.00 5.32
N GLN A 211 -2.13 19.93 6.06
CA GLN A 211 -1.44 19.99 7.35
C GLN A 211 0.06 19.68 7.25
N ILE A 212 0.53 19.19 6.09
CA ILE A 212 1.92 18.80 5.91
C ILE A 212 2.85 20.01 6.03
N ASP A 213 3.84 19.87 6.90
CA ASP A 213 5.00 20.74 6.95
C ASP A 213 6.19 20.08 6.23
N VAL A 214 6.39 20.45 4.97
CA VAL A 214 7.52 19.95 4.16
C VAL A 214 8.88 20.35 4.74
N SER A 215 8.94 21.43 5.52
CA SER A 215 10.18 21.91 6.16
C SER A 215 10.64 20.94 7.22
N SER A 216 9.71 20.31 7.93
CA SER A 216 9.98 19.25 8.90
C SER A 216 10.11 17.88 8.22
N LEU A 217 9.27 17.58 7.21
CA LEU A 217 9.23 16.28 6.52
C LEU A 217 10.55 15.94 5.81
N GLN A 218 11.27 16.95 5.28
CA GLN A 218 12.56 16.75 4.59
C GLN A 218 13.69 16.17 5.48
N TYR A 219 13.46 16.01 6.78
CA TYR A 219 14.38 15.38 7.72
C TYR A 219 13.95 13.97 8.16
N ASN A 220 12.80 13.48 7.69
CA ASN A 220 12.29 12.16 8.01
C ASN A 220 12.70 11.13 6.94
N TYR A 221 13.98 10.76 6.94
CA TYR A 221 14.56 9.87 5.93
C TYR A 221 13.83 8.53 5.76
N PRO A 222 13.36 7.85 6.84
CA PRO A 222 12.58 6.62 6.68
C PRO A 222 11.30 6.80 5.85
N VAL A 223 10.65 7.96 5.94
CA VAL A 223 9.48 8.28 5.11
C VAL A 223 9.93 8.64 3.71
N LEU A 224 10.91 9.53 3.56
CA LEU A 224 11.41 9.97 2.25
C LEU A 224 11.90 8.80 1.37
N SER A 225 12.45 7.75 1.98
CA SER A 225 12.93 6.56 1.25
C SER A 225 11.82 5.74 0.61
N ARG A 226 10.55 5.98 0.95
CA ARG A 226 9.39 5.20 0.45
C ARG A 226 8.40 6.04 -0.36
N LEU A 227 8.67 7.34 -0.51
CA LEU A 227 7.80 8.22 -1.29
C LEU A 227 8.06 8.03 -2.78
N SER A 228 6.99 8.06 -3.56
CA SER A 228 7.02 8.09 -5.01
C SER A 228 7.80 9.32 -5.51
N ALA A 229 8.37 9.20 -6.70
CA ALA A 229 9.01 10.33 -7.37
C ALA A 229 8.06 11.54 -7.53
N SER A 230 6.75 11.29 -7.69
CA SER A 230 5.72 12.33 -7.75
C SER A 230 5.64 13.13 -6.44
N PHE A 231 5.60 12.46 -5.30
CA PHE A 231 5.52 13.15 -4.02
C PHE A 231 6.84 13.82 -3.62
N LYS A 232 7.99 13.20 -3.94
CA LYS A 232 9.30 13.83 -3.76
C LYS A 232 9.42 15.13 -4.56
N ARG A 233 8.93 15.16 -5.81
CA ARG A 233 8.83 16.39 -6.62
C ARG A 233 7.99 17.46 -5.92
N TYR A 234 6.82 17.09 -5.39
CA TYR A 234 5.97 18.00 -4.62
C TYR A 234 6.70 18.61 -3.41
N ILE A 235 7.43 17.81 -2.64
CA ILE A 235 8.23 18.30 -1.50
C ILE A 235 9.22 19.37 -1.97
N ILE A 236 9.96 19.11 -3.04
CA ILE A 236 10.96 20.04 -3.59
C ILE A 236 10.31 21.35 -4.08
N GLU A 237 9.19 21.26 -4.79
CA GLU A 237 8.43 22.42 -5.26
C GLU A 237 7.92 23.27 -4.09
N GLU A 238 7.42 22.63 -3.04
CA GLU A 238 6.94 23.30 -1.84
C GLU A 238 8.06 23.96 -1.04
N LEU A 239 9.21 23.29 -0.86
CA LEU A 239 10.38 23.88 -0.22
C LEU A 239 10.86 25.14 -0.97
N ARG A 240 10.88 25.09 -2.31
CA ARG A 240 11.19 26.26 -3.16
C ARG A 240 10.16 27.37 -3.01
N ARG A 241 8.86 27.02 -3.00
CA ARG A 241 7.76 27.98 -2.83
C ARG A 241 7.84 28.70 -1.49
N GLN A 242 8.15 27.96 -0.43
CA GLN A 242 8.27 28.47 0.95
C GLN A 242 9.61 29.17 1.20
N LYS A 243 10.58 29.08 0.27
CA LYS A 243 11.94 29.62 0.40
C LYS A 243 12.67 29.07 1.63
N VAL A 244 12.40 27.81 1.96
CA VAL A 244 13.04 27.10 3.07
C VAL A 244 14.35 26.52 2.56
N LYS A 245 15.38 26.49 3.42
CA LYS A 245 16.65 25.85 3.09
C LYS A 245 16.40 24.35 2.91
N MET A 246 16.83 23.81 1.77
CA MET A 246 16.78 22.38 1.52
C MET A 246 17.77 21.63 2.40
N ASN A 247 17.46 20.37 2.66
CA ASN A 247 18.35 19.49 3.38
C ASN A 247 19.64 19.26 2.58
N GLN A 248 20.77 19.39 3.25
CA GLN A 248 22.11 19.25 2.68
C GLN A 248 22.37 17.87 2.08
N HIS A 249 21.62 16.86 2.51
CA HIS A 249 21.75 15.51 1.98
C HIS A 249 21.40 15.43 0.50
N PHE A 250 20.39 16.18 0.02
CA PHE A 250 19.93 16.11 -1.37
C PHE A 250 19.95 17.45 -2.11
N GLU A 251 20.36 18.56 -1.47
CA GLU A 251 20.27 19.90 -2.06
C GLU A 251 21.03 20.03 -3.39
N ASP A 252 22.14 19.30 -3.53
CA ASP A 252 23.01 19.31 -4.72
C ASP A 252 22.64 18.23 -5.75
N GLU A 253 21.77 17.28 -5.41
CA GLU A 253 21.44 16.11 -6.25
C GLU A 253 19.93 15.78 -6.26
N ILE A 254 19.12 16.83 -6.38
CA ILE A 254 17.65 16.78 -6.36
C ILE A 254 17.07 15.74 -7.33
N ASP A 255 17.60 15.67 -8.55
CA ASP A 255 17.09 14.73 -9.57
C ASP A 255 17.35 13.27 -9.17
N LEU A 256 18.51 12.99 -8.56
CA LEU A 256 18.83 11.67 -8.04
C LEU A 256 17.92 11.32 -6.86
N PHE A 257 17.74 12.23 -5.90
CA PHE A 257 16.82 12.04 -4.79
C PHE A 257 15.40 11.68 -5.25
N ILE A 258 14.90 12.33 -6.30
CA ILE A 258 13.56 12.10 -6.85
C ILE A 258 13.46 10.75 -7.56
N GLU A 259 14.41 10.43 -8.44
CA GLU A 259 14.32 9.29 -9.38
C GLU A 259 14.92 7.99 -8.86
N ASP A 260 15.73 8.02 -7.79
CA ASP A 260 16.30 6.83 -7.15
C ASP A 260 15.45 6.42 -5.94
N ASP A 261 14.83 5.23 -6.00
CA ASP A 261 14.08 4.63 -4.88
C ASP A 261 14.99 4.13 -3.76
N THR A 262 16.27 3.89 -4.07
CA THR A 262 17.26 3.42 -3.11
C THR A 262 17.99 4.55 -2.38
N TYR A 263 17.77 5.81 -2.76
CA TYR A 263 18.53 6.99 -2.30
C TYR A 263 18.68 7.08 -0.76
N PHE A 264 17.61 6.77 -0.01
CA PHE A 264 17.63 6.71 1.46
C PHE A 264 17.31 5.31 2.00
N SER A 265 17.54 4.26 1.21
CA SER A 265 17.26 2.88 1.60
C SER A 265 18.00 2.44 2.87
N GLU A 266 19.17 3.02 3.17
CA GLU A 266 19.90 2.79 4.43
C GLU A 266 19.14 3.27 5.68
N TYR A 267 18.27 4.28 5.52
CA TYR A 267 17.38 4.79 6.58
C TYR A 267 15.99 4.18 6.52
N SER A 268 15.70 3.36 5.50
CA SER A 268 14.44 2.66 5.46
C SER A 268 14.31 1.90 6.77
N THR A 269 13.11 1.93 7.37
CA THR A 269 12.81 1.04 8.48
C THR A 269 12.79 -0.36 7.89
N ILE A 270 13.98 -0.97 7.78
CA ILE A 270 14.17 -2.32 7.33
C ILE A 270 13.39 -3.18 8.33
N HIS A 271 12.19 -3.62 7.94
CA HIS A 271 11.43 -4.65 8.64
C HIS A 271 12.06 -6.04 8.41
N LEU A 272 13.39 -6.11 8.34
CA LEU A 272 14.09 -7.32 8.69
C LEU A 272 14.06 -7.35 10.22
N LEU A 273 13.74 -8.51 10.75
CA LEU A 273 13.96 -8.82 12.15
C LEU A 273 15.40 -8.37 12.46
N ASP A 274 15.57 -7.32 13.26
CA ASP A 274 16.87 -6.96 13.79
C ASP A 274 17.44 -8.21 14.44
N ASP A 275 18.50 -8.76 13.84
CA ASP A 275 19.29 -9.89 14.35
C ASP A 275 20.04 -9.51 15.65
N GLU A 276 19.86 -8.30 16.17
CA GLU A 276 20.30 -7.91 17.50
C GLU A 276 19.18 -8.14 18.52
N VAL A 277 18.96 -9.41 18.82
CA VAL A 277 18.28 -9.85 20.04
C VAL A 277 19.17 -9.41 21.23
N PRO A 278 18.77 -8.47 22.09
CA PRO A 278 19.37 -8.40 23.41
C PRO A 278 19.01 -9.71 24.09
N GLU A 279 20.00 -10.45 24.57
CA GLU A 279 19.86 -11.72 25.30
C GLU A 279 18.85 -11.60 26.45
N GLU A 280 17.57 -11.79 26.19
CA GLU A 280 16.55 -12.05 27.21
C GLU A 280 15.60 -13.11 26.67
N GLU A 281 15.94 -14.36 27.00
CA GLU A 281 15.15 -15.59 26.90
C GLU A 281 14.63 -15.95 25.49
N GLU A 282 14.85 -17.19 25.06
CA GLU A 282 14.24 -17.75 23.86
C GLU A 282 12.70 -17.64 23.96
N GLU A 283 12.13 -16.50 23.57
CA GLU A 283 10.70 -16.33 23.37
C GLU A 283 10.35 -17.25 22.20
N ILE A 284 9.80 -18.41 22.54
CA ILE A 284 8.87 -19.16 21.71
C ILE A 284 8.03 -18.09 20.98
N LEU A 285 8.16 -18.00 19.65
CA LEU A 285 7.26 -17.23 18.81
C LEU A 285 5.84 -17.76 19.06
N GLU A 286 5.18 -17.24 20.09
CA GLU A 286 3.74 -17.33 20.23
C GLU A 286 3.20 -16.53 19.06
N PHE A 287 2.97 -17.22 17.94
CA PHE A 287 1.97 -16.80 16.99
C PHE A 287 0.70 -16.56 17.82
N GLN A 288 0.42 -15.30 18.12
CA GLN A 288 -0.87 -14.92 18.65
C GLN A 288 -1.87 -15.20 17.54
N PHE A 289 -2.45 -16.39 17.58
CA PHE A 289 -3.68 -16.69 16.88
C PHE A 289 -4.68 -15.67 17.39
N PHE A 290 -5.00 -14.67 16.59
CA PHE A 290 -6.10 -13.76 16.90
C PHE A 290 -7.39 -14.58 16.83
N GLU A 291 -7.77 -15.18 17.95
CA GLU A 291 -9.18 -15.34 18.24
C GLU A 291 -9.74 -13.94 18.32
N PHE A 292 -10.48 -13.53 17.29
CA PHE A 292 -11.30 -12.34 17.44
C PHE A 292 -12.27 -12.61 18.59
N ASP A 293 -12.18 -11.87 19.70
CA ASP A 293 -13.24 -11.84 20.71
C ASP A 293 -14.42 -11.10 20.09
N ARG A 294 -15.35 -11.89 19.53
CA ARG A 294 -16.49 -11.42 18.73
C ARG A 294 -17.61 -10.84 19.60
N GLY A 295 -17.32 -9.85 20.44
CA GLY A 295 -18.33 -9.10 21.19
C GLY A 295 -19.39 -9.95 21.91
N LEU A 296 -20.50 -9.33 22.28
CA LEU A 296 -21.56 -9.94 23.10
C LEU A 296 -22.45 -10.98 22.38
N TYR A 297 -22.26 -11.20 21.08
CA TYR A 297 -23.11 -12.09 20.26
C TYR A 297 -22.33 -13.30 19.74
N LYS A 298 -21.89 -14.16 20.67
CA LYS A 298 -21.30 -15.47 20.38
C LYS A 298 -22.39 -16.44 19.86
N TRP A 299 -22.13 -17.13 18.75
CA TRP A 299 -22.89 -18.32 18.36
C TRP A 299 -22.11 -19.57 18.80
N PRO A 300 -22.70 -20.51 19.55
CA PRO A 300 -22.04 -21.77 19.92
C PRO A 300 -21.61 -22.57 18.67
N GLY A 301 -20.33 -22.95 18.58
CA GLY A 301 -19.79 -23.80 17.50
C GLY A 301 -18.91 -23.12 16.44
N SER A 302 -18.36 -21.93 16.72
CA SER A 302 -17.34 -21.24 15.89
C SER A 302 -15.89 -21.72 16.14
N GLU A 303 -15.72 -22.93 16.66
CA GLU A 303 -14.48 -23.48 17.27
C GLU A 303 -13.47 -24.06 16.25
N HIS A 304 -13.64 -23.82 14.94
CA HIS A 304 -12.81 -24.45 13.91
C HIS A 304 -12.07 -23.41 13.08
N MET A 305 -11.08 -22.75 13.70
CA MET A 305 -10.02 -22.09 12.95
C MET A 305 -9.19 -23.14 12.21
N VAL A 306 -9.05 -23.01 10.89
CA VAL A 306 -8.08 -23.81 10.13
C VAL A 306 -6.72 -23.11 10.22
N LYS A 307 -5.79 -23.70 10.97
CA LYS A 307 -4.42 -23.20 11.13
C LYS A 307 -3.63 -23.31 9.82
N GLY A 308 -2.89 -22.27 9.45
CA GLY A 308 -1.97 -22.25 8.30
C GLY A 308 -2.60 -21.87 6.95
N ILE A 309 -3.83 -21.34 6.93
CA ILE A 309 -4.47 -20.84 5.70
C ILE A 309 -4.73 -19.33 5.86
N PRO A 310 -4.12 -18.45 5.03
CA PRO A 310 -4.47 -17.03 5.02
C PRO A 310 -5.96 -16.88 4.73
N SER A 311 -6.70 -16.15 5.57
CA SER A 311 -8.11 -15.86 5.35
C SER A 311 -8.24 -14.84 4.21
N LEU A 312 -9.29 -14.89 3.38
CA LEU A 312 -9.60 -13.77 2.45
C LEU A 312 -9.82 -12.45 3.20
N ALA A 313 -10.16 -12.51 4.49
CA ALA A 313 -10.19 -11.36 5.37
C ALA A 313 -8.80 -10.75 5.64
N CYS A 314 -7.67 -11.34 5.20
CA CYS A 314 -6.39 -10.62 5.22
C CYS A 314 -6.37 -9.48 4.19
N GLN A 315 -7.16 -9.56 3.12
CA GLN A 315 -7.21 -8.55 2.05
C GLN A 315 -7.88 -7.25 2.49
N ILE A 316 -8.67 -7.27 3.57
CA ILE A 316 -9.20 -6.06 4.22
C ILE A 316 -8.20 -5.42 5.18
N TYR A 317 -7.00 -5.98 5.36
CA TYR A 317 -5.93 -5.35 6.14
C TYR A 317 -4.73 -5.05 5.24
N ASP A 318 -3.97 -4.01 5.56
CA ASP A 318 -2.68 -3.73 4.95
C ASP A 318 -1.59 -4.64 5.53
N GLU A 319 -0.37 -4.50 5.01
CA GLU A 319 0.79 -5.30 5.43
C GLU A 319 1.15 -5.11 6.92
N MET A 320 0.74 -3.98 7.50
CA MET A 320 0.90 -3.64 8.91
C MET A 320 -0.26 -4.14 9.80
N GLY A 321 -1.28 -4.77 9.20
CA GLY A 321 -2.42 -5.34 9.90
C GLY A 321 -3.48 -4.32 10.31
N TYR A 322 -3.56 -3.18 9.62
CA TYR A 322 -4.62 -2.18 9.78
C TYR A 322 -5.64 -2.28 8.66
N LYS A 323 -6.89 -1.98 8.99
CA LYS A 323 -8.01 -2.18 8.07
C LYS A 323 -7.87 -1.22 6.86
N LYS A 324 -7.78 -1.76 5.65
CA LYS A 324 -7.91 -1.00 4.41
C LYS A 324 -9.30 -0.34 4.34
N ARG A 325 -9.36 0.81 3.70
CA ARG A 325 -10.61 1.55 3.52
C ARG A 325 -11.54 0.78 2.60
N SER A 326 -12.82 0.74 2.96
CA SER A 326 -13.87 0.23 2.08
C SER A 326 -14.14 1.18 0.91
N ASN A 327 -14.78 0.68 -0.14
CA ASN A 327 -15.23 1.50 -1.27
C ASN A 327 -16.00 2.75 -0.83
N LYS A 328 -16.90 2.61 0.14
CA LYS A 328 -17.71 3.74 0.63
C LYS A 328 -16.88 4.79 1.36
N GLU A 329 -15.91 4.36 2.16
CA GLU A 329 -15.00 5.26 2.87
C GLU A 329 -14.11 6.01 1.87
N MET A 330 -13.54 5.30 0.89
CA MET A 330 -12.73 5.91 -0.16
C MET A 330 -13.54 6.84 -1.07
N ASP A 331 -14.76 6.49 -1.47
CA ASP A 331 -15.60 7.36 -2.30
C ASP A 331 -15.86 8.70 -1.59
N ALA A 332 -16.04 8.68 -0.26
CA ALA A 332 -16.29 9.88 0.53
C ALA A 332 -15.02 10.76 0.63
N ILE A 333 -13.86 10.14 0.84
CA ILE A 333 -12.56 10.81 0.95
C ILE A 333 -12.15 11.39 -0.41
N PHE A 334 -12.17 10.58 -1.47
CA PHE A 334 -11.76 10.98 -2.81
C PHE A 334 -12.61 12.14 -3.35
N LYS A 335 -13.91 12.19 -3.02
CA LYS A 335 -14.78 13.32 -3.36
C LYS A 335 -14.35 14.64 -2.71
N GLY A 336 -13.67 14.57 -1.57
CA GLY A 336 -13.16 15.73 -0.84
C GLY A 336 -11.75 16.16 -1.26
N TYR A 337 -11.07 15.40 -2.12
CA TYR A 337 -9.72 15.73 -2.56
C TYR A 337 -9.69 17.00 -3.43
N SER A 338 -8.66 17.81 -3.16
CA SER A 338 -8.23 18.89 -4.06
C SER A 338 -7.55 18.35 -5.31
N ASP A 339 -7.43 19.18 -6.35
CA ASP A 339 -6.74 18.81 -7.60
C ASP A 339 -5.32 18.29 -7.34
N LYS A 340 -4.58 18.90 -6.40
CA LYS A 340 -3.23 18.45 -6.04
C LYS A 340 -3.22 17.11 -5.32
N GLN A 341 -4.22 16.82 -4.48
CA GLN A 341 -4.37 15.49 -3.88
C GLN A 341 -4.72 14.44 -4.92
N VAL A 342 -5.57 14.77 -5.91
CA VAL A 342 -5.89 13.87 -7.03
C VAL A 342 -4.66 13.61 -7.89
N GLU A 343 -3.85 14.63 -8.17
CA GLU A 343 -2.57 14.50 -8.86
C GLU A 343 -1.66 13.51 -8.11
N LEU A 344 -1.37 13.78 -6.83
CA LEU A 344 -0.45 12.94 -6.04
C LEU A 344 -0.97 11.51 -5.87
N ILE A 345 -2.26 11.33 -5.59
CA ILE A 345 -2.83 9.99 -5.36
C ILE A 345 -2.84 9.13 -6.63
N SER A 346 -2.88 9.76 -7.81
CA SER A 346 -2.80 9.07 -9.10
C SER A 346 -1.48 8.30 -9.26
N ALA A 347 -0.39 8.79 -8.67
CA ALA A 347 0.92 8.16 -8.75
C ALA A 347 1.02 6.85 -7.94
N ILE A 348 0.16 6.64 -6.93
CA ILE A 348 0.31 5.52 -5.98
C ILE A 348 -0.94 4.65 -5.82
N PHE A 349 -2.02 4.95 -6.53
CA PHE A 349 -3.23 4.16 -6.41
C PHE A 349 -3.05 2.72 -6.91
N GLU A 350 -3.46 1.77 -6.09
CA GLU A 350 -3.57 0.36 -6.47
C GLU A 350 -4.55 0.17 -7.66
N PRO A 351 -4.40 -0.88 -8.48
CA PRO A 351 -5.17 -1.07 -9.72
C PRO A 351 -6.69 -1.02 -9.54
N HIS A 352 -7.20 -1.46 -8.39
CA HIS A 352 -8.64 -1.43 -8.12
C HIS A 352 -9.17 0.02 -7.97
N TRP A 353 -8.40 0.92 -7.35
CA TRP A 353 -8.75 2.34 -7.26
C TRP A 353 -8.53 3.05 -8.59
N LEU A 354 -7.45 2.73 -9.32
CA LEU A 354 -7.23 3.23 -10.68
C LEU A 354 -8.43 2.92 -11.58
N HIS A 355 -8.90 1.67 -11.59
CA HIS A 355 -10.08 1.28 -12.35
C HIS A 355 -11.34 2.03 -11.90
N ARG A 356 -11.55 2.12 -10.58
CA ARG A 356 -12.76 2.72 -10.00
C ARG A 356 -12.88 4.21 -10.32
N TYR A 357 -11.77 4.94 -10.22
CA TYR A 357 -11.72 6.40 -10.38
C TYR A 357 -11.14 6.86 -11.73
N ARG A 358 -10.90 5.95 -12.68
CA ARG A 358 -10.30 6.21 -14.00
C ARG A 358 -10.77 7.47 -14.72
N ASP A 359 -12.03 7.88 -14.56
CA ASP A 359 -12.58 9.05 -15.26
C ASP A 359 -12.24 10.38 -14.56
N ALA A 360 -11.69 10.33 -13.35
CA ALA A 360 -11.34 11.49 -12.52
C ALA A 360 -9.84 11.58 -12.20
N LEU A 361 -9.05 10.54 -12.53
CA LEU A 361 -7.61 10.51 -12.27
C LEU A 361 -6.82 11.21 -13.38
N ASP A 362 -5.64 11.71 -13.00
CA ASP A 362 -4.69 12.25 -13.96
C ASP A 362 -3.86 11.10 -14.57
N TRP A 363 -4.26 10.65 -15.76
CA TRP A 363 -3.59 9.55 -16.44
C TRP A 363 -2.19 9.87 -16.93
N ASN A 364 -1.81 11.14 -17.06
CA ASN A 364 -0.42 11.50 -17.31
C ASN A 364 0.43 11.09 -16.09
N ILE A 365 -0.03 11.45 -14.88
CA ILE A 365 0.64 11.07 -13.63
C ILE A 365 0.58 9.57 -13.37
N VAL A 366 -0.58 8.92 -13.58
CA VAL A 366 -0.71 7.46 -13.48
C VAL A 366 0.34 6.79 -14.35
N CYS A 367 0.37 7.13 -15.64
CA CYS A 367 1.27 6.51 -16.60
C CYS A 367 2.75 6.81 -16.29
N GLN A 368 3.08 8.00 -15.78
CA GLN A 368 4.47 8.38 -15.53
C GLN A 368 5.07 7.77 -14.24
N TYR A 369 4.26 7.59 -13.18
CA TYR A 369 4.81 7.29 -11.85
C TYR A 369 4.28 6.02 -11.19
N ASN A 370 3.14 5.48 -11.63
CA ASN A 370 2.50 4.39 -10.92
C ASN A 370 3.21 3.05 -11.18
N GLU A 371 3.71 2.43 -10.12
CA GLU A 371 4.42 1.14 -10.15
C GLU A 371 3.50 -0.05 -10.44
N HIS A 372 2.19 0.07 -10.16
CA HIS A 372 1.24 -1.04 -10.25
C HIS A 372 0.71 -1.28 -11.67
N LEU A 373 1.23 -0.59 -12.68
CA LEU A 373 0.80 -0.74 -14.06
C LEU A 373 1.33 -2.04 -14.66
N THR A 374 0.43 -2.97 -14.96
CA THR A 374 0.75 -4.22 -15.66
C THR A 374 0.22 -4.22 -17.09
N ASP A 375 0.75 -5.13 -17.92
CA ASP A 375 0.27 -5.40 -19.27
C ASP A 375 -1.26 -5.58 -19.32
N GLU A 376 -1.84 -6.42 -18.45
CA GLU A 376 -3.29 -6.67 -18.48
C GLU A 376 -4.08 -5.41 -18.13
N PHE A 377 -3.61 -4.66 -17.13
CA PHE A 377 -4.27 -3.44 -16.70
C PHE A 377 -4.26 -2.38 -17.80
N LEU A 378 -3.09 -2.13 -18.41
CA LEU A 378 -2.93 -1.16 -19.49
C LEU A 378 -3.73 -1.56 -20.74
N ASN A 379 -3.73 -2.84 -21.12
CA ASN A 379 -4.55 -3.31 -22.24
C ASN A 379 -6.06 -3.11 -21.99
N ALA A 380 -6.53 -3.33 -20.75
CA ALA A 380 -7.93 -3.12 -20.38
C ALA A 380 -8.35 -1.64 -20.36
N HIS A 381 -7.39 -0.73 -20.15
CA HIS A 381 -7.61 0.71 -20.02
C HIS A 381 -6.94 1.52 -21.12
N LEU A 382 -6.65 0.91 -22.27
CA LEU A 382 -5.82 1.48 -23.34
C LEU A 382 -6.25 2.89 -23.79
N GLN A 383 -7.56 3.18 -23.76
CA GLN A 383 -8.12 4.47 -24.13
C GLN A 383 -7.70 5.65 -23.21
N TYR A 384 -7.23 5.35 -22.01
CA TYR A 384 -6.75 6.34 -21.05
C TYR A 384 -5.23 6.44 -21.00
N VAL A 385 -4.51 5.49 -21.62
CA VAL A 385 -3.05 5.41 -21.50
C VAL A 385 -2.39 6.57 -22.24
N ASP A 386 -1.62 7.36 -21.51
CA ASP A 386 -0.71 8.35 -22.06
C ASP A 386 0.65 7.68 -22.33
N PHE A 387 0.90 7.30 -23.58
CA PHE A 387 2.14 6.64 -23.99
C PHE A 387 3.38 7.54 -23.91
N GLU A 388 3.22 8.86 -23.97
CA GLU A 388 4.34 9.77 -23.79
C GLU A 388 4.78 9.78 -22.32
N ALA A 389 3.81 9.83 -21.40
CA ALA A 389 4.06 9.72 -19.96
C ALA A 389 4.61 8.34 -19.58
N LEU A 390 3.96 7.26 -20.05
CA LEU A 390 4.36 5.88 -19.81
C LEU A 390 5.79 5.61 -20.28
N GLY A 391 6.20 6.26 -21.37
CA GLY A 391 7.57 6.18 -21.88
C GLY A 391 8.65 6.54 -20.84
N ASN A 392 8.32 7.39 -19.87
CA ASN A 392 9.23 7.85 -18.83
C ASN A 392 9.04 7.11 -17.48
N ASN A 393 8.16 6.10 -17.41
CA ASN A 393 7.92 5.38 -16.17
C ASN A 393 9.04 4.35 -15.92
N LEU A 394 9.76 4.58 -14.83
CA LEU A 394 10.88 3.75 -14.37
C LEU A 394 10.48 2.74 -13.30
N TRP A 395 9.20 2.72 -12.91
CA TRP A 395 8.70 2.03 -11.73
C TRP A 395 7.86 0.80 -12.06
N CYS A 396 7.14 0.82 -13.18
CA CYS A 396 6.35 -0.34 -13.61
C CYS A 396 7.17 -1.37 -14.41
N GLU A 397 6.75 -2.64 -14.35
CA GLU A 397 7.31 -3.73 -15.13
C GLU A 397 6.35 -4.12 -16.27
N LEU A 398 6.82 -3.99 -17.52
CA LEU A 398 6.04 -4.34 -18.71
C LEU A 398 6.75 -5.45 -19.50
N SER A 399 5.98 -6.32 -20.15
CA SER A 399 6.61 -7.34 -20.99
C SER A 399 7.11 -6.76 -22.32
N GLU A 400 8.16 -7.37 -22.88
CA GLU A 400 8.64 -7.08 -24.24
C GLU A 400 7.49 -7.17 -25.26
N SER A 401 6.58 -8.14 -25.09
CA SER A 401 5.44 -8.32 -26.00
C SER A 401 4.45 -7.15 -25.98
N PHE A 402 4.26 -6.51 -24.82
CA PHE A 402 3.46 -5.31 -24.70
C PHE A 402 4.16 -4.13 -25.37
N ILE A 403 5.44 -3.94 -25.08
CA ILE A 403 6.27 -2.86 -25.66
C ILE A 403 6.28 -2.98 -27.18
N GLU A 404 6.60 -4.15 -27.73
CA GLU A 404 6.65 -4.39 -29.18
C GLU A 404 5.30 -4.11 -29.85
N LYS A 405 4.20 -4.61 -29.25
CA LYS A 405 2.84 -4.38 -29.76
C LYS A 405 2.46 -2.90 -29.83
N HIS A 406 2.93 -2.10 -28.88
CA HIS A 406 2.57 -0.68 -28.73
C HIS A 406 3.70 0.29 -29.09
N ILE A 407 4.80 -0.19 -29.66
CA ILE A 407 6.02 0.59 -29.85
C ILE A 407 5.78 1.91 -30.60
N ASN A 408 4.94 1.89 -31.63
CA ASN A 408 4.64 3.07 -32.45
C ASN A 408 3.81 4.15 -31.73
N GLN A 409 3.31 3.89 -30.52
CA GLN A 409 2.54 4.86 -29.73
C GLN A 409 3.43 5.71 -28.81
N PHE A 410 4.65 5.26 -28.52
CA PHE A 410 5.61 6.02 -27.71
C PHE A 410 6.22 7.19 -28.50
N ASN A 411 6.66 8.23 -27.77
CA ASN A 411 7.31 9.40 -28.36
C ASN A 411 8.82 9.16 -28.59
N HIS A 412 9.16 8.67 -29.77
CA HIS A 412 10.56 8.37 -30.17
C HIS A 412 11.38 9.59 -30.62
N ASN A 413 10.88 10.82 -30.43
CA ASN A 413 11.69 12.01 -30.73
C ASN A 413 12.90 12.12 -29.78
N LYS A 414 12.77 11.56 -28.58
CA LYS A 414 13.81 11.42 -27.56
C LYS A 414 13.96 9.93 -27.19
N PRO A 415 15.05 9.54 -26.51
CA PRO A 415 15.13 8.23 -25.90
C PRO A 415 13.92 7.96 -25.00
N VAL A 416 13.46 6.70 -24.97
CA VAL A 416 12.25 6.29 -24.23
C VAL A 416 12.69 5.37 -23.07
N PRO A 417 12.81 5.91 -21.85
CA PRO A 417 13.34 5.19 -20.69
C PRO A 417 12.78 3.78 -20.47
N ILE A 418 11.45 3.61 -20.51
CA ILE A 418 10.81 2.32 -20.25
C ILE A 418 11.19 1.26 -21.30
N ILE A 419 11.42 1.67 -22.55
CA ILE A 419 11.87 0.77 -23.63
C ILE A 419 13.32 0.38 -23.41
N ILE A 420 14.18 1.34 -23.04
CA ILE A 420 15.61 1.09 -22.82
C ILE A 420 15.82 0.16 -21.64
N ARG A 421 15.05 0.36 -20.55
CA ARG A 421 15.06 -0.50 -19.36
C ARG A 421 14.76 -1.97 -19.67
N HIS A 422 13.92 -2.22 -20.67
CA HIS A 422 13.50 -3.57 -21.09
C HIS A 422 14.08 -3.96 -22.46
N LEU A 423 15.16 -3.30 -22.89
CA LEU A 423 15.72 -3.50 -24.22
C LEU A 423 16.40 -4.87 -24.32
N THR A 424 15.98 -5.65 -25.30
CA THR A 424 16.65 -6.89 -25.72
C THR A 424 17.36 -6.67 -27.05
N GLU A 425 18.33 -7.52 -27.37
CA GLU A 425 18.98 -7.61 -28.67
C GLU A 425 17.94 -7.74 -29.78
N GLN A 426 16.94 -8.61 -29.57
CA GLN A 426 15.89 -8.87 -30.53
C GLN A 426 15.00 -7.64 -30.75
N LEU A 427 14.55 -6.98 -29.68
CA LEU A 427 13.74 -5.76 -29.75
C LEU A 427 14.51 -4.63 -30.45
N TYR A 428 15.80 -4.47 -30.11
CA TYR A 428 16.67 -3.48 -30.75
C TYR A 428 16.85 -3.75 -32.24
N LEU A 429 17.15 -4.99 -32.65
CA LEU A 429 17.31 -5.34 -34.06
C LEU A 429 16.01 -5.13 -34.86
N ASN A 430 14.86 -5.45 -34.27
CA ASN A 430 13.54 -5.26 -34.91
C ASN A 430 13.19 -3.77 -35.11
N HIS A 431 13.67 -2.89 -34.23
CA HIS A 431 13.26 -1.48 -34.18
C HIS A 431 14.44 -0.50 -34.14
N LYS A 432 15.59 -0.86 -34.69
CA LYS A 432 16.84 -0.08 -34.67
C LYS A 432 16.67 1.35 -35.19
N ASP A 433 15.83 1.54 -36.20
CA ASP A 433 15.57 2.87 -36.79
C ASP A 433 14.66 3.76 -35.93
N THR A 434 14.00 3.19 -34.92
CA THR A 434 13.02 3.88 -34.06
C THR A 434 13.59 4.11 -32.66
N ILE A 435 14.25 3.11 -32.08
CA ILE A 435 14.78 3.17 -30.71
C ILE A 435 16.05 4.03 -30.70
N LYS A 436 16.00 5.16 -30.01
CA LYS A 436 17.15 6.04 -29.79
C LYS A 436 17.86 5.66 -28.49
N VAL A 437 19.03 5.06 -28.61
CA VAL A 437 19.88 4.69 -27.47
C VAL A 437 21.35 4.82 -27.87
N ASP A 438 22.19 5.30 -26.96
CA ASP A 438 23.64 5.33 -27.07
C ASP A 438 24.29 4.58 -25.91
N SER A 439 25.61 4.40 -25.94
CA SER A 439 26.34 3.63 -24.93
C SER A 439 26.25 4.23 -23.53
N ASP A 440 26.22 5.55 -23.41
CA ASP A 440 26.15 6.24 -22.12
C ASP A 440 24.77 6.01 -21.49
N LEU A 441 23.71 6.15 -22.29
CA LEU A 441 22.34 5.90 -21.84
C LEU A 441 22.11 4.42 -21.55
N LEU A 442 22.66 3.51 -22.35
CA LEU A 442 22.57 2.07 -22.08
C LEU A 442 23.22 1.72 -20.73
N TYR A 443 24.36 2.35 -20.41
CA TYR A 443 25.04 2.16 -19.13
C TYR A 443 24.20 2.67 -17.94
N GLN A 444 23.44 3.76 -18.10
CA GLN A 444 22.53 4.24 -17.06
C GLN A 444 21.46 3.21 -16.67
N TYR A 445 21.06 2.32 -17.58
CA TYR A 445 20.08 1.25 -17.34
C TYR A 445 20.71 -0.14 -17.15
N TYR A 446 22.04 -0.21 -16.93
CA TYR A 446 22.78 -1.46 -16.84
C TYR A 446 22.15 -2.46 -15.84
N ASP A 447 21.80 -1.99 -14.64
CA ASP A 447 21.24 -2.83 -13.58
C ASP A 447 19.86 -3.40 -13.95
N SER A 448 19.09 -2.70 -14.77
CA SER A 448 17.77 -3.16 -15.23
C SER A 448 17.85 -4.13 -16.41
N ILE A 449 18.78 -3.90 -17.33
CA ILE A 449 18.96 -4.73 -18.56
C ILE A 449 19.66 -6.05 -18.23
N GLY A 450 20.62 -6.01 -17.30
CA GLY A 450 21.43 -7.15 -16.90
C GLY A 450 22.66 -7.35 -17.80
N ASN A 451 23.72 -7.92 -17.20
CA ASN A 451 25.05 -7.98 -17.81
C ASN A 451 25.08 -8.67 -19.20
N GLU A 452 24.41 -9.80 -19.34
CA GLU A 452 24.43 -10.58 -20.59
C GLU A 452 23.84 -9.81 -21.76
N GLU A 453 22.72 -9.11 -21.53
CA GLU A 453 22.02 -8.39 -22.59
C GLU A 453 22.68 -7.05 -22.88
N TYR A 454 23.20 -6.39 -21.85
CA TYR A 454 24.03 -5.20 -21.97
C TYR A 454 25.25 -5.44 -22.88
N GLU A 455 26.01 -6.52 -22.67
CA GLU A 455 27.19 -6.82 -23.50
C GLU A 455 26.82 -7.01 -24.98
N LYS A 456 25.71 -7.69 -25.27
CA LYS A 456 25.22 -7.87 -26.66
C LYS A 456 24.84 -6.53 -27.29
N LEU A 457 24.07 -5.71 -26.59
CA LEU A 457 23.62 -4.40 -27.06
C LEU A 457 24.80 -3.44 -27.26
N GLN A 458 25.79 -3.47 -26.36
CA GLN A 458 26.99 -2.64 -26.46
C GLN A 458 27.82 -3.00 -27.70
N ASN A 459 27.94 -4.29 -28.04
CA ASN A 459 28.60 -4.71 -29.27
C ASN A 459 27.86 -4.18 -30.51
N LEU A 460 26.52 -4.26 -30.53
CA LEU A 460 25.70 -3.76 -31.64
C LEU A 460 25.69 -2.23 -31.81
N LEU A 461 25.94 -1.48 -30.73
CA LEU A 461 26.08 -0.01 -30.77
C LEU A 461 27.49 0.43 -31.17
N SER A 462 28.47 -0.48 -31.08
CA SER A 462 29.87 -0.22 -31.45
C SER A 462 30.16 -0.51 -32.93
N GLU A 463 29.24 -1.18 -33.62
CA GLU A 463 29.24 -1.44 -35.08
C GLU A 463 28.49 -0.34 -35.87
#